data_AF-A0A537E0K2-F1
#
_entry.id   AF-A0A537E0K2-F1
#
_cell.length_a   1.000
_cell.length_b   1.000
_cell.length_c   1.000
_cell.angle_alpha   90.00
_cell.angle_beta   90.00
_cell.angle_gamma   90.00
#
_symmetry.space_group_name_H-M   'P 1'
#
loop_
_entity.id
_entity.type
_entity.pdbx_description
1 polymer ?
#
loop_
_entity_poly.entity_id
_entity_poly.type
_entity_poly.pdbx_seq_one_letter_code
_entity_poly.pdbx_strand_id
1 'polypeptide(L)'
;MNKVFITVAIVLGIVFSTVPTVAALSFTASVTCKGPKFGIIGQSFGYWNWTLNGAPIGPFVSSGVITASGAISCNSTGGGPNTTTATGTQPSNANGVIATVTAQIKGCYHQVSASQTFSPGGKVSITVKASCTGNAYGTSVTETGTFTLRN
;
A
#
# COMPACT_ATOMS: atom_id res chain seq x y z
N MET A 1 -52.09 -8.82 -1.82
CA MET A 1 -50.69 -9.19 -2.11
C MET A 1 -49.75 -7.97 -2.09
N ASN A 2 -49.78 -7.12 -1.04
CA ASN A 2 -49.00 -5.86 -1.00
C ASN A 2 -48.13 -5.67 0.26
N LYS A 3 -48.17 -6.57 1.24
CA LYS A 3 -47.40 -6.41 2.49
C LYS A 3 -46.03 -7.10 2.48
N VAL A 4 -45.86 -8.15 1.67
CA VAL A 4 -44.61 -8.94 1.63
C VAL A 4 -43.49 -8.22 0.88
N PHE A 5 -43.83 -7.42 -0.15
CA PHE A 5 -42.84 -6.69 -0.95
C PHE A 5 -42.22 -5.48 -0.24
N ILE A 6 -42.94 -4.87 0.70
CA ILE A 6 -42.44 -3.70 1.44
C ILE A 6 -41.41 -4.13 2.49
N THR A 7 -41.59 -5.29 3.13
CA THR A 7 -40.65 -5.80 4.14
C THR A 7 -39.31 -6.23 3.53
N VAL A 8 -39.32 -6.82 2.33
CA VAL A 8 -38.08 -7.22 1.63
C VAL A 8 -37.27 -6.00 1.15
N ALA A 9 -37.94 -4.94 0.69
CA ALA A 9 -37.27 -3.70 0.28
C ALA A 9 -36.63 -2.95 1.47
N ILE A 10 -37.24 -2.99 2.66
CA ILE A 10 -36.69 -2.37 3.87
C ILE A 10 -35.50 -3.19 4.41
N VAL A 11 -35.55 -4.52 4.37
CA VAL A 11 -34.41 -5.37 4.79
C VAL A 11 -33.24 -5.23 3.82
N LEU A 12 -33.47 -5.14 2.51
CA LEU A 12 -32.40 -4.84 1.54
C LEU A 12 -31.85 -3.42 1.70
N GLY A 13 -32.70 -2.42 1.99
CA GLY A 13 -32.26 -1.04 2.25
C GLY A 13 -31.40 -0.88 3.52
N ILE A 14 -31.66 -1.68 4.55
CA ILE A 14 -30.91 -1.65 5.83
C ILE A 14 -29.58 -2.42 5.71
N VAL A 15 -29.50 -3.47 4.88
CA VAL A 15 -28.23 -4.19 4.63
C VAL A 15 -27.22 -3.35 3.83
N PHE A 16 -27.67 -2.30 3.11
CA PHE A 16 -26.79 -1.31 2.49
C PHE A 16 -26.53 -0.05 3.35
N SER A 17 -27.14 0.09 4.54
CA SER A 17 -27.08 1.34 5.32
C SER A 17 -26.10 1.35 6.50
N THR A 18 -25.33 0.29 6.71
CA THR A 18 -24.24 0.30 7.68
C THR A 18 -23.00 -0.34 7.11
N VAL A 19 -22.48 0.20 6.00
CA VAL A 19 -21.01 0.29 5.92
C VAL A 19 -20.67 1.22 7.07
N PRO A 20 -20.09 0.75 8.19
CA PRO A 20 -19.69 1.66 9.24
C PRO A 20 -18.84 2.72 8.55
N THR A 21 -19.19 3.99 8.71
CA THR A 21 -18.34 5.11 8.32
C THR A 21 -17.12 5.02 9.22
N VAL A 22 -16.23 4.13 8.83
CA VAL A 22 -14.97 3.83 9.49
C VAL A 22 -14.21 5.16 9.52
N ALA A 23 -14.09 5.75 10.71
CA ALA A 23 -13.34 6.99 10.91
C ALA A 23 -11.93 6.80 10.33
N ALA A 24 -11.67 7.42 9.19
CA ALA A 24 -10.45 7.21 8.46
C ALA A 24 -9.35 8.13 8.99
N LEU A 25 -8.29 7.56 9.53
CA LEU A 25 -7.06 8.33 9.71
C LEU A 25 -6.41 8.48 8.34
N SER A 26 -6.12 9.71 7.94
CA SER A 26 -5.38 9.98 6.71
C SER A 26 -3.97 9.40 6.83
N PHE A 27 -3.52 8.67 5.83
CA PHE A 27 -2.14 8.20 5.75
C PHE A 27 -1.44 8.74 4.51
N THR A 28 -0.11 8.70 4.54
CA THR A 28 0.77 8.92 3.39
C THR A 28 1.68 7.72 3.23
N ALA A 29 1.70 7.16 2.02
CA ALA A 29 2.65 6.14 1.60
C ALA A 29 3.59 6.73 0.54
N SER A 30 4.86 6.39 0.58
CA SER A 30 5.85 6.82 -0.40
C SER A 30 6.81 5.70 -0.74
N VAL A 31 7.15 5.57 -2.02
CA VAL A 31 8.22 4.69 -2.48
C VAL A 31 9.28 5.54 -3.15
N THR A 32 10.52 5.39 -2.68
CA THR A 32 11.69 6.05 -3.24
C THR A 32 12.57 5.01 -3.93
N CYS A 33 12.93 5.30 -5.16
CA CYS A 33 13.80 4.52 -6.01
C CYS A 33 15.13 5.22 -6.10
N LYS A 34 16.21 4.49 -5.83
CA LYS A 34 17.57 4.99 -5.94
C LYS A 34 18.40 3.98 -6.73
N GLY A 35 18.69 4.36 -7.97
CA GLY A 35 19.56 3.61 -8.88
C GLY A 35 20.77 4.43 -9.33
N PRO A 36 21.62 3.85 -10.20
CA PRO A 36 22.76 4.54 -10.80
C PRO A 36 22.33 5.69 -11.73
N LYS A 37 23.24 6.65 -11.97
CA LYS A 37 22.99 7.84 -12.80
C LYS A 37 23.07 7.58 -14.32
N PHE A 38 22.28 6.66 -14.90
CA PHE A 38 22.30 6.39 -16.35
C PHE A 38 20.94 5.94 -16.94
N GLY A 39 20.08 6.85 -17.40
CA GLY A 39 18.77 6.46 -17.98
C GLY A 39 17.83 5.76 -16.99
N ILE A 40 16.73 5.16 -17.45
CA ILE A 40 15.87 4.32 -16.59
C ILE A 40 16.53 2.95 -16.45
N ILE A 41 16.86 2.53 -15.22
CA ILE A 41 17.63 1.29 -14.98
C ILE A 41 16.90 0.33 -14.06
N GLY A 42 16.22 0.85 -13.04
CA GLY A 42 15.49 0.05 -12.07
C GLY A 42 14.10 0.60 -11.78
N GLN A 43 13.32 -0.22 -11.13
CA GLN A 43 11.99 0.13 -10.63
C GLN A 43 11.85 -0.43 -9.23
N SER A 44 11.09 0.27 -8.39
CA SER A 44 10.68 -0.28 -7.10
C SER A 44 9.19 -0.15 -6.92
N PHE A 45 8.60 -1.14 -6.27
CA PHE A 45 7.18 -1.19 -5.94
C PHE A 45 7.02 -1.26 -4.43
N GLY A 46 6.20 -0.37 -3.88
CA GLY A 46 5.73 -0.43 -2.52
C GLY A 46 4.30 -0.93 -2.50
N TYR A 47 3.99 -1.85 -1.59
CA TYR A 47 2.66 -2.38 -1.35
C TYR A 47 2.37 -2.39 0.14
N TRP A 48 1.12 -2.14 0.52
CA TRP A 48 0.67 -2.27 1.90
C TRP A 48 -0.69 -2.94 1.98
N ASN A 49 -0.90 -3.65 3.10
CA ASN A 49 -2.17 -4.22 3.53
C ASN A 49 -2.43 -3.85 4.98
N TRP A 50 -3.60 -3.29 5.26
CA TRP A 50 -4.06 -3.14 6.63
C TRP A 50 -4.49 -4.50 7.19
N THR A 51 -4.24 -4.73 8.48
CA THR A 51 -4.60 -5.99 9.16
C THR A 51 -5.48 -5.77 10.37
N LEU A 52 -6.34 -6.74 10.63
CA LEU A 52 -7.08 -6.93 11.88
C LEU A 52 -6.64 -8.25 12.50
N ASN A 53 -6.02 -8.19 13.68
CA ASN A 53 -5.47 -9.34 14.40
C ASN A 53 -4.51 -10.18 13.53
N GLY A 54 -3.67 -9.50 12.75
CA GLY A 54 -2.70 -10.13 11.85
C GLY A 54 -3.27 -10.65 10.52
N ALA A 55 -4.59 -10.67 10.34
CA ALA A 55 -5.21 -11.03 9.07
C ALA A 55 -5.45 -9.79 8.19
N PRO A 56 -5.16 -9.84 6.87
CA PRO A 56 -5.49 -8.74 5.97
C PRO A 56 -6.97 -8.40 6.01
N ILE A 57 -7.28 -7.11 6.17
CA ILE A 57 -8.64 -6.61 6.03
C ILE A 57 -8.93 -6.61 4.53
N GLY A 58 -10.00 -7.25 4.10
CA GLY A 58 -10.44 -7.22 2.71
C GLY A 58 -10.77 -5.80 2.22
N PRO A 59 -11.02 -5.60 0.91
CA PRO A 59 -11.37 -4.30 0.35
C PRO A 59 -12.52 -3.66 1.13
N PHE A 60 -12.29 -2.49 1.72
CA PHE A 60 -13.34 -1.65 2.31
C PHE A 60 -13.45 -0.38 1.48
N VAL A 61 -14.69 0.05 1.24
CA VAL A 61 -14.99 1.25 0.46
C VAL A 61 -15.32 2.37 1.43
N SER A 62 -14.50 3.42 1.49
CA SER A 62 -14.91 4.69 2.11
C SER A 62 -15.13 5.71 1.00
N SER A 63 -16.35 6.21 0.86
CA SER A 63 -16.70 7.28 -0.10
C SER A 63 -16.33 6.98 -1.56
N GLY A 64 -16.44 5.72 -2.00
CA GLY A 64 -16.14 5.30 -3.38
C GLY A 64 -14.68 4.96 -3.67
N VAL A 65 -13.79 5.03 -2.67
CA VAL A 65 -12.37 4.64 -2.81
C VAL A 65 -12.11 3.37 -1.99
N ILE A 66 -11.55 2.35 -2.64
CA ILE A 66 -11.13 1.09 -2.01
C ILE A 66 -9.71 1.26 -1.48
N THR A 67 -9.48 1.24 -0.17
CA THR A 67 -8.14 1.46 0.43
C THR A 67 -7.76 0.44 1.51
N ALA A 68 -8.17 -0.83 1.34
CA ALA A 68 -7.64 -1.93 2.16
C ALA A 68 -6.18 -2.28 1.84
N SER A 69 -5.83 -2.11 0.58
CA SER A 69 -4.53 -2.41 0.00
C SER A 69 -4.20 -1.37 -1.04
N GLY A 70 -2.93 -1.02 -1.20
CA GLY A 70 -2.52 -0.15 -2.29
C GLY A 70 -1.11 -0.45 -2.76
N ALA A 71 -0.82 -0.01 -3.97
CA ALA A 71 0.48 -0.14 -4.59
C ALA A 71 0.93 1.22 -5.11
N ILE A 72 2.22 1.49 -4.96
CA ILE A 72 2.89 2.65 -5.54
C ILE A 72 4.18 2.16 -6.18
N SER A 73 4.59 2.79 -7.27
CA SER A 73 5.83 2.47 -7.94
C SER A 73 6.61 3.72 -8.29
N CYS A 74 7.91 3.64 -8.22
CA CYS A 74 8.81 4.64 -8.77
C CYS A 74 9.76 3.97 -9.76
N ASN A 75 10.34 4.76 -10.66
CA ASN A 75 11.41 4.32 -11.55
C ASN A 75 12.67 5.11 -11.18
N SER A 76 13.82 4.43 -11.07
CA SER A 76 15.09 5.12 -10.99
C SER A 76 15.51 5.58 -12.39
N THR A 77 15.53 6.90 -12.57
CA THR A 77 16.09 7.56 -13.76
C THR A 77 17.51 8.02 -13.46
N GLY A 78 18.30 8.29 -14.50
CA GLY A 78 19.72 8.67 -14.39
C GLY A 78 20.02 10.01 -13.69
N GLY A 79 19.09 10.54 -12.89
CA GLY A 79 19.20 11.77 -12.13
C GLY A 79 18.64 11.61 -10.71
N GLY A 80 19.44 11.02 -9.81
CA GLY A 80 19.16 11.02 -8.37
C GLY A 80 17.97 10.15 -7.93
N PRO A 81 17.62 10.17 -6.64
CA PRO A 81 16.49 9.40 -6.13
C PRO A 81 15.17 9.99 -6.66
N ASN A 82 14.27 9.11 -7.10
CA ASN A 82 12.92 9.47 -7.53
C ASN A 82 11.90 8.95 -6.52
N THR A 83 10.91 9.75 -6.16
CA THR A 83 9.91 9.38 -5.14
C THR A 83 8.50 9.55 -5.66
N THR A 84 7.67 8.55 -5.42
CA THR A 84 6.23 8.57 -5.71
C THR A 84 5.46 8.44 -4.41
N THR A 85 4.46 9.29 -4.22
CA THR A 85 3.67 9.39 -2.99
C THR A 85 2.20 9.12 -3.29
N ALA A 86 1.54 8.38 -2.41
CA ALA A 86 0.09 8.21 -2.39
C ALA A 86 -0.44 8.62 -1.01
N THR A 87 -1.67 9.12 -1.00
CA THR A 87 -2.42 9.40 0.23
C THR A 87 -3.69 8.56 0.22
N GLY A 88 -4.23 8.31 1.41
CA GLY A 88 -5.47 7.56 1.53
C GLY A 88 -5.98 7.50 2.96
N THR A 89 -6.90 6.59 3.18
CA THR A 89 -7.59 6.38 4.45
C THR A 89 -7.24 5.03 5.07
N GLN A 90 -6.86 5.04 6.34
CA GLN A 90 -6.67 3.84 7.15
C GLN A 90 -8.01 3.39 7.74
N PRO A 91 -8.35 2.08 7.73
CA PRO A 91 -9.49 1.59 8.48
C PRO A 91 -9.32 1.80 10.00
N SER A 92 -10.33 2.37 10.67
CA SER A 92 -10.36 2.63 12.12
C SER A 92 -10.21 1.36 12.96
N ASN A 93 -10.67 0.22 12.44
CA ASN A 93 -10.53 -1.07 13.09
C ASN A 93 -9.20 -1.77 12.78
N ALA A 94 -8.36 -1.24 11.88
CA ALA A 94 -7.03 -1.80 11.67
C ALA A 94 -6.21 -1.72 12.96
N ASN A 95 -5.52 -2.80 13.27
CA ASN A 95 -4.57 -2.88 14.38
C ASN A 95 -3.18 -3.34 13.92
N GLY A 96 -2.96 -3.32 12.61
CA GLY A 96 -1.64 -3.53 12.04
C GLY A 96 -1.59 -3.20 10.55
N VAL A 97 -0.39 -3.26 10.02
CA VAL A 97 -0.08 -3.12 8.60
C VAL A 97 1.02 -4.12 8.23
N ILE A 98 0.90 -4.71 7.05
CA ILE A 98 1.98 -5.44 6.39
C ILE A 98 2.41 -4.59 5.20
N ALA A 99 3.67 -4.20 5.17
CA ALA A 99 4.28 -3.45 4.09
C ALA A 99 5.29 -4.32 3.35
N THR A 100 5.31 -4.21 2.04
CA THR A 100 6.25 -4.90 1.16
C THR A 100 6.90 -3.88 0.25
N VAL A 101 8.20 -4.02 0.04
CA VAL A 101 8.92 -3.30 -1.00
C VAL A 101 9.69 -4.28 -1.86
N THR A 102 9.59 -4.07 -3.16
CA THR A 102 10.32 -4.82 -4.17
C THR A 102 11.24 -3.85 -4.90
N ALA A 103 12.51 -4.20 -5.02
CA ALA A 103 13.47 -3.53 -5.90
C ALA A 103 13.75 -4.46 -7.09
N GLN A 104 13.69 -3.93 -8.30
CA GLN A 104 13.96 -4.68 -9.52
C GLN A 104 14.88 -3.93 -10.48
N ILE A 105 15.76 -4.69 -11.12
CA ILE A 105 16.65 -4.26 -12.19
C ILE A 105 16.84 -5.45 -13.15
N LYS A 106 17.28 -5.22 -14.38
CA LYS A 106 17.45 -6.32 -15.35
C LYS A 106 18.27 -7.48 -14.74
N GLY A 107 17.67 -8.67 -14.68
CA GLY A 107 18.30 -9.87 -14.13
C GLY A 107 18.34 -9.98 -12.61
N CYS A 108 17.71 -9.06 -11.87
CA CYS A 108 17.61 -9.13 -10.41
C CYS A 108 16.20 -8.72 -9.94
N TYR A 109 15.63 -9.52 -9.05
CA TYR A 109 14.38 -9.23 -8.35
C TYR A 109 14.55 -9.53 -6.86
N HIS A 110 14.31 -8.54 -6.00
CA HIS A 110 14.42 -8.71 -4.56
C HIS A 110 13.26 -8.05 -3.83
N GLN A 111 12.62 -8.79 -2.94
CA GLN A 111 11.45 -8.37 -2.20
C GLN A 111 11.68 -8.54 -0.70
N VAL A 112 11.27 -7.54 0.07
CA VAL A 112 11.34 -7.52 1.53
C VAL A 112 9.99 -7.08 2.07
N SER A 113 9.53 -7.76 3.13
CA SER A 113 8.29 -7.41 3.84
C SER A 113 8.54 -7.18 5.31
N ALA A 114 7.77 -6.30 5.92
CA ALA A 114 7.71 -6.11 7.37
C ALA A 114 6.27 -5.88 7.82
N SER A 115 6.00 -6.15 9.09
CA SER A 115 4.70 -5.91 9.71
C SER A 115 4.84 -5.03 10.94
N GLN A 116 3.87 -4.16 11.17
CA GLN A 116 3.76 -3.38 12.40
C GLN A 116 2.34 -3.51 12.96
N THR A 117 2.24 -3.74 14.26
CA THR A 117 0.98 -3.66 15.00
C THR A 117 0.82 -2.30 15.67
N PHE A 118 -0.41 -1.83 15.82
CA PHE A 118 -0.75 -0.59 16.50
C PHE A 118 -2.15 -0.70 17.11
N SER A 119 -2.49 0.16 18.08
CA SER A 119 -3.85 0.22 18.62
C SER A 119 -4.83 0.66 17.53
N PRO A 120 -6.08 0.16 17.49
CA PRO A 120 -7.13 0.68 16.62
C PRO A 120 -7.27 2.21 16.74
N GLY A 121 -7.31 2.91 15.60
CA GLY A 121 -7.27 4.39 15.57
C GLY A 121 -5.93 4.99 16.03
N GLY A 122 -4.89 4.18 16.19
CA GLY A 122 -3.54 4.60 16.53
C GLY A 122 -2.72 5.02 15.32
N LYS A 123 -1.49 5.48 15.61
CA LYS A 123 -0.54 5.87 14.57
C LYS A 123 0.19 4.67 13.98
N VAL A 124 0.41 4.70 12.68
CA VAL A 124 1.23 3.79 11.91
C VAL A 124 2.51 4.50 11.46
N SER A 125 3.63 3.78 11.47
CA SER A 125 4.91 4.25 10.94
C SER A 125 5.77 3.04 10.61
N ILE A 126 5.78 2.65 9.33
CA ILE A 126 6.56 1.51 8.85
C ILE A 126 7.42 1.93 7.67
N THR A 127 8.70 1.54 7.72
CA THR A 127 9.66 1.73 6.63
C THR A 127 10.29 0.40 6.30
N VAL A 128 10.27 0.03 5.01
CA VAL A 128 10.84 -1.22 4.50
C VAL A 128 11.78 -0.88 3.36
N LYS A 129 12.90 -1.60 3.27
CA LYS A 129 13.91 -1.38 2.23
C LYS A 129 14.28 -2.69 1.57
N ALA A 130 14.31 -2.68 0.24
CA ALA A 130 14.86 -3.75 -0.59
C ALA A 130 15.96 -3.16 -1.49
N SER A 131 16.98 -3.96 -1.75
CA SER A 131 18.03 -3.63 -2.71
C SER A 131 18.27 -4.82 -3.62
N CYS A 132 18.55 -4.54 -4.89
CA CYS A 132 18.81 -5.54 -5.91
C CYS A 132 20.04 -5.13 -6.71
N THR A 133 21.03 -6.02 -6.84
CA THR A 133 22.20 -5.80 -7.69
C THR A 133 22.13 -6.72 -8.90
N GLY A 134 22.21 -6.15 -10.10
CA GLY A 134 22.17 -6.88 -11.36
C GLY A 134 23.05 -6.22 -12.41
N ASN A 135 22.99 -6.71 -13.64
CA ASN A 135 23.80 -6.19 -14.74
C ASN A 135 22.92 -5.37 -15.71
N ALA A 136 23.28 -4.10 -15.91
CA ALA A 136 22.68 -3.23 -16.93
C ALA A 136 23.78 -2.58 -17.76
N TYR A 137 23.56 -2.48 -19.08
CA TYR A 137 24.52 -1.89 -20.02
C TYR A 137 25.95 -2.45 -19.88
N GLY A 138 26.09 -3.74 -19.58
CA GLY A 138 27.39 -4.41 -19.43
C GLY A 138 28.11 -4.11 -18.10
N THR A 139 27.46 -3.47 -17.13
CA THR A 139 28.05 -3.13 -15.82
C THR A 139 27.16 -3.55 -14.66
N SER A 140 27.76 -3.83 -13.51
CA SER A 140 27.03 -4.13 -12.28
C SER A 140 26.44 -2.86 -11.69
N VAL A 141 25.15 -2.89 -11.39
CA VAL A 141 24.34 -1.76 -10.95
C VAL A 141 23.39 -2.17 -9.83
N THR A 142 23.12 -1.27 -8.89
CA THR A 142 22.26 -1.53 -7.74
C THR A 142 21.05 -0.61 -7.74
N GLU A 143 19.85 -1.21 -7.70
CA GLU A 143 18.59 -0.52 -7.42
C GLU A 143 18.25 -0.66 -5.94
N THR A 144 17.78 0.43 -5.32
CA THR A 144 17.29 0.42 -3.95
C THR A 144 15.90 1.03 -3.90
N GLY A 145 14.93 0.22 -3.46
CA GLY A 145 13.57 0.63 -3.15
C GLY A 145 13.41 0.84 -1.66
N THR A 146 12.91 2.00 -1.26
CA THR A 146 12.51 2.29 0.13
C THR A 146 11.04 2.65 0.15
N PHE A 147 10.23 1.88 0.87
CA PHE A 147 8.82 2.16 1.09
C PHE A 147 8.63 2.68 2.51
N THR A 148 7.87 3.77 2.64
CA THR A 148 7.51 4.37 3.93
C THR A 148 6.00 4.59 3.95
N LEU A 149 5.34 4.21 5.05
CA LEU A 149 3.93 4.48 5.28
C LEU A 149 3.74 5.04 6.69
N ARG A 150 2.99 6.13 6.80
CA ARG A 150 2.74 6.85 8.07
C ARG A 150 1.41 7.61 8.07
N ASN A 151 0.87 7.88 9.24
CA ASN A 151 -0.28 8.78 9.47
C ASN A 151 0.03 9.80 10.59
#